data_AF-A0A5J4LBW9-F1
#
_entry.id   AF-A0A5J4LBW9-F1
#
_cell.length_a   1.000
_cell.length_b   1.000
_cell.length_c   1.000
_cell.angle_alpha   90.00
_cell.angle_beta   90.00
_cell.angle_gamma   90.00
#
_symmetry.space_group_name_H-M   'P 1'
#
loop_
_entity.id
_entity.type
_entity.pdbx_description
1 polymer ?
#
loop_
_entity_poly.entity_id
_entity_poly.type
_entity_poly.pdbx_seq_one_letter_code
_entity_poly.pdbx_strand_id
1 'polypeptide(L)'
;MSKGFRAHPDNLAKAAKDAHGHAERVERHSSNLDSKTRGRLLGKGRFGLVVEKAVRPIIDSMITDMSKAMARGHRSIGHGLDITKKNIDDAEEAIRKNMRRHHDERDAVHLKLGQRVLGEDDLRDKHKKRVGERVDDLRRQGHGPQRHLDPTDDMLKDRLGTPTGPKDVNGDLLKDDDGNPRIARQGGYVQTENKIDPVHGPNAKERLGEDAHLDAETGKKHKCDSFSTAFGEGQGEAFMHADEHARGRIDGDRTRMPNSNRHEVVFSPEDAWGPGDHSHRFRGFYIDPDNPMNPDKSINYKPVDFQQAKIKAIYAPDGNGGHKLVTMFPEPVRVFNR
;
A
#
# COMPACT_ATOMS: atom_id res chain seq x y z
N MET A 1 9.33 14.13 17.59
CA MET A 1 8.30 13.38 18.34
C MET A 1 7.22 14.35 18.81
N SER A 2 6.16 14.58 18.02
CA SER A 2 5.03 15.40 18.47
C SER A 2 4.28 14.65 19.56
N LYS A 3 4.14 15.25 20.75
CA LYS A 3 3.25 14.74 21.81
C LYS A 3 1.87 14.52 21.18
N GLY A 4 1.35 13.29 21.27
CA GLY A 4 0.16 12.84 20.53
C GLY A 4 -0.98 13.85 20.53
N PHE A 5 -1.55 14.09 19.35
CA PHE A 5 -2.69 14.99 19.15
C PHE A 5 -3.95 14.36 19.77
N ARG A 6 -4.51 15.01 20.79
CA ARG A 6 -5.84 14.65 21.33
C ARG A 6 -6.91 15.44 20.58
N ALA A 7 -7.66 14.77 19.72
CA ALA A 7 -8.81 15.36 19.05
C ALA A 7 -10.01 15.40 20.02
N HIS A 8 -10.45 16.59 20.42
CA HIS A 8 -11.66 16.77 21.23
C HIS A 8 -12.92 16.72 20.33
N PRO A 9 -13.96 15.94 20.67
CA PRO A 9 -15.20 15.82 19.88
C PRO A 9 -15.85 17.17 19.54
N ASP A 10 -15.83 18.13 20.47
CA ASP A 10 -16.39 19.48 20.26
C ASP A 10 -15.60 20.27 19.22
N ASN A 11 -14.27 20.12 19.20
CA ASN A 11 -13.42 20.77 18.22
C ASN A 11 -13.57 20.12 16.83
N LEU A 12 -13.81 18.81 16.77
CA LEU A 12 -14.14 18.11 15.53
C LEU A 12 -15.51 18.55 14.99
N ALA A 13 -16.52 18.66 15.86
CA ALA A 13 -17.84 19.16 15.49
C ALA A 13 -17.78 20.60 14.95
N LYS A 14 -17.01 21.47 15.62
CA LYS A 14 -16.79 22.84 15.16
C LYS A 14 -16.08 22.87 13.82
N ALA A 15 -15.01 22.09 13.64
CA ALA A 15 -14.28 22.00 12.39
C ALA A 15 -15.13 21.43 11.24
N ALA A 16 -15.98 20.43 11.51
CA ALA A 16 -16.93 19.88 10.54
C ALA A 16 -17.94 20.94 10.11
N LYS A 17 -18.52 21.67 11.07
CA LYS A 17 -19.44 22.78 10.82
C LYS A 17 -18.79 23.90 10.01
N ASP A 18 -17.55 24.25 10.32
CA ASP A 18 -16.80 25.27 9.60
C ASP A 18 -16.48 24.84 8.16
N ALA A 19 -16.16 23.55 7.95
CA ALA A 19 -15.92 22.96 6.63
C ALA A 19 -17.20 22.92 5.77
N HIS A 20 -18.31 22.43 6.32
CA HIS A 20 -19.62 22.46 5.64
C HIS A 20 -20.06 23.90 5.33
N GLY A 21 -19.92 24.81 6.30
CA GLY A 21 -20.22 26.23 6.10
C GLY A 21 -19.32 26.89 5.05
N HIS A 22 -18.07 26.44 4.90
CA HIS A 22 -17.21 26.92 3.82
C HIS A 22 -17.68 26.41 2.46
N ALA A 23 -18.10 25.14 2.36
CA ALA A 23 -18.67 24.59 1.14
C ALA A 23 -19.91 25.40 0.68
N GLU A 24 -20.82 25.72 1.61
CA GLU A 24 -22.00 26.55 1.32
C GLU A 24 -21.62 27.97 0.85
N ARG A 25 -20.62 28.59 1.47
CA ARG A 25 -20.12 29.90 1.04
C ARG A 25 -19.54 29.86 -0.38
N VAL A 26 -18.81 28.80 -0.73
CA VAL A 26 -18.24 28.60 -2.07
C VAL A 26 -19.34 28.43 -3.11
N GLU A 27 -20.37 27.64 -2.81
CA GLU A 27 -21.51 27.45 -3.72
C GLU A 27 -22.33 28.73 -3.90
N ARG A 28 -22.55 29.47 -2.80
CA ARG A 28 -23.22 30.77 -2.87
C ARG A 28 -22.43 31.78 -3.70
N HIS A 29 -21.10 31.79 -3.61
CA HIS A 29 -20.25 32.63 -4.45
C HIS A 29 -20.33 32.21 -5.92
N SER A 30 -20.29 30.92 -6.22
CA SER A 30 -20.44 30.40 -7.59
C SER A 30 -21.80 30.74 -8.19
N SER A 31 -22.89 30.54 -7.44
CA SER A 31 -24.26 30.90 -7.87
C SER A 31 -24.43 32.42 -8.07
N ASN A 32 -23.85 33.23 -7.19
CA ASN A 32 -23.84 34.69 -7.35
C ASN A 32 -23.01 35.13 -8.56
N LEU A 33 -21.89 34.46 -8.84
CA LEU A 33 -21.07 34.73 -10.01
C LEU A 33 -21.86 34.37 -11.30
N ASP A 34 -22.42 33.17 -11.35
CA ASP A 34 -23.24 32.68 -12.46
C ASP A 34 -24.46 33.58 -12.73
N SER A 35 -25.21 34.00 -11.70
CA SER A 35 -26.34 34.92 -11.88
C SER A 35 -25.94 36.32 -12.40
N LYS A 36 -24.71 36.76 -12.12
CA LYS A 36 -24.18 38.05 -12.60
C LYS A 36 -23.58 37.97 -14.00
N THR A 37 -23.13 36.80 -14.44
CA THR A 37 -22.39 36.65 -15.70
C THR A 37 -23.15 35.84 -16.76
N ARG A 38 -24.13 35.00 -16.40
CA ARG A 38 -24.87 34.15 -17.34
C ARG A 38 -25.71 34.99 -18.30
N GLY A 39 -25.49 34.77 -19.60
CA GLY A 39 -26.24 35.44 -20.68
C GLY A 39 -25.96 36.94 -20.83
N ARG A 40 -24.96 37.49 -20.13
CA ARG A 40 -24.56 38.91 -20.21
C ARG A 40 -23.22 39.03 -20.92
N LEU A 41 -23.16 39.97 -21.87
CA LEU A 41 -21.90 40.41 -22.48
C LEU A 41 -20.99 41.00 -21.41
N LEU A 42 -19.76 40.50 -21.31
CA LEU A 42 -18.77 40.93 -20.30
C LEU A 42 -18.12 42.29 -20.65
N GLY A 43 -18.44 42.87 -21.81
CA GLY A 43 -18.01 44.21 -22.22
C GLY A 43 -18.77 44.75 -23.43
N LYS A 44 -18.58 46.03 -23.77
CA LYS A 44 -19.21 46.70 -24.92
C LYS A 44 -18.20 46.92 -26.06
N GLY A 45 -18.67 46.83 -27.31
CA GLY A 45 -17.87 47.12 -28.52
C GLY A 45 -16.77 46.08 -28.83
N ARG A 46 -15.84 46.40 -29.74
CA ARG A 46 -14.76 45.49 -30.19
C ARG A 46 -13.85 45.00 -29.06
N PHE A 47 -13.61 45.81 -28.04
CA PHE A 47 -12.86 45.40 -26.84
C PHE A 47 -13.65 44.43 -25.95
N GLY A 48 -14.97 44.55 -25.91
CA GLY A 48 -15.85 43.61 -25.19
C GLY A 48 -15.74 42.18 -25.72
N LEU A 49 -15.63 42.00 -27.05
CA LEU A 49 -15.44 40.68 -27.67
C LEU A 49 -14.10 40.02 -27.31
N VAL A 50 -13.05 40.83 -27.10
CA VAL A 50 -11.73 40.33 -26.69
C VAL A 50 -11.76 39.89 -25.22
N VAL A 51 -12.36 40.71 -24.35
CA VAL A 51 -12.55 40.39 -22.93
C VAL A 51 -13.43 39.16 -22.77
N GLU A 52 -14.50 39.05 -23.55
CA GLU A 52 -15.39 37.89 -23.53
C GLU A 52 -14.63 36.62 -23.93
N LYS A 53 -13.87 36.61 -25.03
CA LYS A 53 -13.09 35.42 -25.43
C LYS A 53 -12.02 35.01 -24.42
N ALA A 54 -11.39 35.97 -23.75
CA ALA A 54 -10.30 35.68 -22.81
C ALA A 54 -10.81 35.28 -21.41
N VAL A 55 -11.86 35.95 -20.90
CA VAL A 55 -12.28 35.85 -19.50
C VAL A 55 -13.47 34.91 -19.32
N ARG A 56 -14.33 34.75 -20.34
CA ARG A 56 -15.51 33.87 -20.26
C ARG A 56 -15.15 32.41 -19.94
N PRO A 57 -14.15 31.78 -20.58
CA PRO A 57 -13.79 30.40 -20.26
C PRO A 57 -13.32 30.22 -18.81
N ILE A 58 -12.62 31.23 -18.27
CA ILE A 58 -12.12 31.22 -16.89
C ILE A 58 -13.29 31.30 -15.90
N ILE A 59 -14.23 32.23 -16.12
CA ILE A 59 -15.43 32.38 -15.28
C ILE A 59 -16.28 31.10 -15.33
N ASP A 60 -16.49 30.56 -16.52
CA ASP A 60 -17.29 29.34 -16.69
C ASP A 60 -16.62 28.15 -15.98
N SER A 61 -15.30 27.98 -16.10
CA SER A 61 -14.54 26.94 -15.35
C SER A 61 -14.58 27.14 -13.83
N MET A 62 -14.52 28.39 -13.35
CA MET A 62 -14.67 28.69 -11.93
C MET A 62 -16.06 28.29 -11.42
N ILE A 63 -17.12 28.59 -12.17
CA ILE A 63 -18.51 28.27 -11.83
C ILE A 63 -18.75 26.76 -11.85
N THR A 64 -18.33 26.07 -12.92
CA THR A 64 -18.73 24.68 -13.16
C THR A 64 -17.84 23.66 -12.49
N ASP A 65 -16.52 23.89 -12.50
CA ASP A 65 -15.55 22.84 -12.19
C ASP A 65 -14.85 23.12 -10.86
N MET A 66 -14.24 24.30 -10.72
CA MET A 66 -13.44 24.62 -9.54
C MET A 66 -14.29 24.81 -8.29
N SER A 67 -15.37 25.60 -8.35
CA SER A 67 -16.25 25.80 -7.19
C SER A 67 -16.97 24.53 -6.77
N LYS A 68 -17.37 23.66 -7.71
CA LYS A 68 -17.97 22.36 -7.38
C LYS A 68 -16.96 21.40 -6.76
N ALA A 69 -15.74 21.33 -7.30
CA ALA A 69 -14.67 20.51 -6.73
C ALA A 69 -14.29 20.97 -5.32
N MET A 70 -14.15 22.28 -5.11
CA MET A 70 -13.86 22.86 -3.79
C MET A 70 -14.99 22.62 -2.79
N ALA A 71 -16.25 22.83 -3.18
CA ALA A 71 -17.39 22.57 -2.31
C ALA A 71 -17.48 21.07 -1.94
N ARG A 72 -17.28 20.17 -2.91
CA ARG A 72 -17.23 18.71 -2.66
C ARG A 72 -16.08 18.33 -1.72
N GLY A 73 -14.90 18.90 -1.92
CA GLY A 73 -13.74 18.67 -1.04
C GLY A 73 -14.03 19.09 0.40
N HIS A 74 -14.58 20.28 0.61
CA HIS A 74 -14.92 20.77 1.96
C HIS A 74 -16.03 19.94 2.62
N ARG A 75 -17.06 19.50 1.87
CA ARG A 75 -18.07 18.58 2.40
C ARG A 75 -17.51 17.21 2.76
N SER A 76 -16.59 16.68 1.93
CA SER A 76 -15.94 15.40 2.19
C SER A 76 -15.11 15.46 3.48
N ILE A 77 -14.38 16.57 3.71
CA ILE A 77 -13.68 16.83 4.97
C ILE A 77 -14.66 16.93 6.13
N GLY A 78 -15.74 17.71 5.99
CA GLY A 78 -16.79 17.85 7.01
C GLY A 78 -17.40 16.50 7.39
N HIS A 79 -17.78 15.68 6.41
CA HIS A 79 -18.28 14.32 6.63
C HIS A 79 -17.27 13.39 7.29
N GLY A 80 -15.99 13.45 6.89
CA GLY A 80 -14.93 12.67 7.53
C GLY A 80 -14.77 13.02 9.01
N LEU A 81 -14.89 14.32 9.35
CA LEU A 81 -14.86 14.80 10.73
C LEU A 81 -16.12 14.39 11.52
N ASP A 82 -17.31 14.43 10.91
CA ASP A 82 -18.56 13.95 11.52
C ASP A 82 -18.50 12.44 11.82
N ILE A 83 -17.98 11.64 10.90
CA ILE A 83 -17.78 10.19 11.09
C ILE A 83 -16.76 9.94 12.21
N THR A 84 -15.66 10.70 12.22
CA THR A 84 -14.64 10.58 13.25
C THR A 84 -15.20 10.93 14.63
N LYS A 85 -15.98 12.01 14.73
CA LYS A 85 -16.71 12.37 15.96
C LYS A 85 -17.64 11.24 16.38
N LYS A 86 -18.50 10.76 15.48
CA LYS A 86 -19.44 9.67 15.78
C LYS A 86 -18.72 8.43 16.30
N ASN A 87 -17.60 8.06 15.69
CA ASN A 87 -16.81 6.91 16.17
C ASN A 87 -16.22 7.14 17.57
N ILE A 88 -15.86 8.38 17.90
CA ILE A 88 -15.41 8.75 19.25
C ILE A 88 -16.58 8.71 20.24
N ASP A 89 -17.73 9.28 19.89
CA ASP A 89 -18.94 9.28 20.72
C ASP A 89 -19.44 7.84 20.95
N ASP A 90 -19.48 7.00 19.92
CA ASP A 90 -19.84 5.58 20.00
C ASP A 90 -18.85 4.80 20.87
N ALA A 91 -17.55 5.13 20.80
CA ALA A 91 -16.53 4.55 21.66
C ALA A 91 -16.69 5.00 23.11
N GLU A 92 -16.96 6.28 23.38
CA GLU A 92 -17.24 6.81 24.71
C GLU A 92 -18.52 6.22 25.30
N GLU A 93 -19.57 6.05 24.49
CA GLU A 93 -20.82 5.43 24.91
C GLU A 93 -20.65 3.94 25.21
N ALA A 94 -19.89 3.21 24.39
CA ALA A 94 -19.55 1.81 24.65
C ALA A 94 -18.76 1.66 25.96
N ILE A 95 -17.81 2.57 26.21
CA ILE A 95 -17.09 2.64 27.49
C ILE A 95 -18.06 2.92 28.65
N ARG A 96 -18.95 3.90 28.49
CA ARG A 96 -19.94 4.29 29.51
C ARG A 96 -20.94 3.17 29.79
N LYS A 97 -21.36 2.42 28.78
CA LYS A 97 -22.29 1.29 28.89
C LYS A 97 -21.64 0.09 29.57
N ASN A 98 -20.37 -0.19 29.27
CA ASN A 98 -19.60 -1.19 30.01
C ASN A 98 -19.39 -0.78 31.48
N MET A 99 -19.14 0.50 31.74
CA MET A 99 -19.06 1.03 33.12
C MET A 99 -20.40 0.93 33.86
N ARG A 100 -21.53 1.16 33.19
CA ARG A 100 -22.88 1.00 33.78
C ARG A 100 -23.29 -0.46 34.01
N ARG A 101 -22.78 -1.41 33.21
CA ARG A 101 -23.03 -2.86 33.42
C ARG A 101 -22.28 -3.44 34.63
N HIS A 102 -21.31 -2.73 35.17
CA HIS A 102 -20.58 -3.10 36.39
C HIS A 102 -21.18 -2.49 37.67
N HIS A 103 -22.42 -1.99 37.63
CA HIS A 103 -23.04 -1.33 38.78
C HIS A 103 -23.81 -2.28 39.72
N ASP A 104 -23.83 -3.59 39.46
CA ASP A 104 -24.28 -4.60 40.43
C ASP A 104 -23.11 -4.96 41.38
N GLU A 105 -23.19 -4.34 42.55
CA GLU A 105 -22.51 -4.55 43.82
C GLU A 105 -21.60 -5.79 43.95
N ARG A 106 -20.28 -5.59 43.81
CA ARG A 106 -19.25 -6.06 44.77
C ARG A 106 -17.78 -5.72 44.43
N ASP A 107 -17.50 -4.95 43.39
CA ASP A 107 -16.15 -4.42 43.16
C ASP A 107 -16.22 -2.94 42.76
N ALA A 108 -16.53 -2.09 43.74
CA ALA A 108 -16.33 -0.65 43.58
C ALA A 108 -14.82 -0.37 43.57
N VAL A 109 -14.23 -0.28 42.37
CA VAL A 109 -12.85 0.20 42.22
C VAL A 109 -12.81 1.66 42.68
N HIS A 110 -12.37 1.88 43.91
CA HIS A 110 -11.97 3.19 44.41
C HIS A 110 -10.77 3.69 43.60
N LEU A 111 -11.04 4.38 42.50
CA LEU A 111 -10.01 5.07 41.71
C LEU A 111 -9.47 6.23 42.55
N LYS A 112 -8.24 6.07 43.06
CA LYS A 112 -7.47 7.19 43.62
C LYS A 112 -7.06 8.14 42.48
N LEU A 113 -6.89 9.42 42.82
CA LEU A 113 -6.40 10.46 41.92
C LEU A 113 -5.10 10.00 41.23
N GLY A 114 -5.18 9.60 39.95
CA GLY A 114 -4.04 9.10 39.17
C GLY A 114 -4.27 7.88 38.26
N GLN A 115 -5.37 7.13 38.40
CA GLN A 115 -5.65 5.98 37.50
C GLN A 115 -6.26 6.43 36.16
N ARG A 116 -5.66 5.99 35.04
CA ARG A 116 -6.08 6.30 33.66
C ARG A 116 -7.05 5.24 33.09
N VAL A 117 -8.00 5.72 32.29
CA VAL A 117 -9.00 4.98 31.48
C VAL A 117 -8.31 4.01 30.53
N LEU A 118 -8.70 2.72 30.57
CA LEU A 118 -8.24 1.58 29.74
C LEU A 118 -6.71 1.48 29.59
N GLY A 119 -6.13 0.35 29.98
CA GLY A 119 -4.67 0.17 29.89
C GLY A 119 -4.18 0.46 28.48
N GLU A 120 -3.05 1.17 28.36
CA GLU A 120 -2.37 1.42 27.07
C GLU A 120 -2.15 0.12 26.28
N ASP A 121 -1.97 -0.98 27.02
CA ASP A 121 -1.88 -2.35 26.54
C ASP A 121 -3.17 -2.84 25.86
N ASP A 122 -4.36 -2.55 26.41
CA ASP A 122 -5.64 -2.96 25.82
C ASP A 122 -5.90 -2.26 24.47
N LEU A 123 -5.49 -1.00 24.35
CA LEU A 123 -5.59 -0.24 23.09
C LEU A 123 -4.60 -0.76 22.05
N ARG A 124 -3.38 -1.08 22.47
CA ARG A 124 -2.35 -1.67 21.61
C ARG A 124 -2.78 -3.04 21.11
N ASP A 125 -3.40 -3.86 21.96
CA ASP A 125 -3.85 -5.20 21.59
C ASP A 125 -5.07 -5.15 20.66
N LYS A 126 -6.02 -4.23 20.90
CA LYS A 126 -7.10 -3.97 19.93
C LYS A 126 -6.57 -3.49 18.59
N HIS A 127 -5.56 -2.63 18.58
CA HIS A 127 -4.94 -2.16 17.34
C HIS A 127 -4.25 -3.30 16.59
N LYS A 128 -3.42 -4.10 17.28
CA LYS A 128 -2.81 -5.31 16.70
C LYS A 128 -3.86 -6.27 16.14
N LYS A 129 -4.97 -6.46 16.86
CA LYS A 129 -6.07 -7.31 16.39
C LYS A 129 -6.68 -6.79 15.09
N ARG A 130 -6.96 -5.49 14.97
CA ARG A 130 -7.46 -4.87 13.73
C ARG A 130 -6.47 -5.01 12.58
N VAL A 131 -5.18 -4.80 12.84
CA VAL A 131 -4.13 -5.02 11.83
C VAL A 131 -4.11 -6.49 11.39
N GLY A 132 -4.18 -7.42 12.33
CA GLY A 132 -4.26 -8.86 12.05
C GLY A 132 -5.46 -9.23 11.18
N GLU A 133 -6.67 -8.79 11.57
CA GLU A 133 -7.91 -9.00 10.82
C GLU A 133 -7.81 -8.44 9.39
N ARG A 134 -7.26 -7.24 9.24
CA ARG A 134 -7.09 -6.61 7.92
C ARG A 134 -6.08 -7.36 7.06
N VAL A 135 -4.95 -7.80 7.63
CA VAL A 135 -3.98 -8.61 6.89
C VAL A 135 -4.56 -9.97 6.51
N ASP A 136 -5.35 -10.59 7.38
CA ASP A 136 -6.07 -11.84 7.09
C ASP A 136 -7.06 -11.67 5.93
N ASP A 137 -7.78 -10.55 5.87
CA ASP A 137 -8.65 -10.25 4.74
C ASP A 137 -7.85 -10.03 3.44
N LEU A 138 -6.66 -9.42 3.51
CA LEU A 138 -5.77 -9.29 2.36
C LEU A 138 -5.23 -10.64 1.90
N ARG A 139 -4.95 -11.58 2.82
CA ARG A 139 -4.58 -12.97 2.49
C ARG A 139 -5.68 -13.66 1.69
N ARG A 140 -6.95 -13.36 1.93
CA ARG A 140 -8.07 -13.97 1.19
C ARG A 140 -8.30 -13.35 -0.19
N GLN A 141 -7.77 -12.16 -0.45
CA GLN A 141 -7.98 -11.42 -1.71
C GLN A 141 -7.01 -11.84 -2.82
N GLY A 142 -5.83 -12.33 -2.47
CA GLY A 142 -4.78 -12.72 -3.38
C GLY A 142 -3.57 -13.26 -2.63
N HIS A 143 -2.39 -13.15 -3.22
CA HIS A 143 -1.16 -13.73 -2.67
C HIS A 143 -0.17 -12.67 -2.18
N GLY A 144 -0.60 -11.41 -2.04
CA GLY A 144 0.26 -10.31 -1.59
C GLY A 144 0.94 -10.63 -0.26
N PRO A 145 0.18 -10.80 0.84
CA PRO A 145 0.78 -11.15 2.12
C PRO A 145 1.56 -12.48 2.08
N GLN A 146 1.01 -13.51 1.45
CA GLN A 146 1.64 -14.84 1.41
C GLN A 146 2.95 -14.87 0.63
N ARG A 147 3.14 -13.98 -0.36
CA ARG A 147 4.38 -13.88 -1.15
C ARG A 147 5.35 -12.82 -0.67
N HIS A 148 4.89 -11.85 0.13
CA HIS A 148 5.65 -10.63 0.37
C HIS A 148 5.51 -10.07 1.79
N LEU A 149 4.82 -10.74 2.71
CA LEU A 149 4.77 -10.37 4.13
C LEU A 149 5.13 -11.58 5.01
N ASP A 150 4.47 -12.70 4.75
CA ASP A 150 4.57 -13.94 5.51
C ASP A 150 5.79 -14.85 5.19
N PRO A 151 6.47 -14.79 4.02
CA PRO A 151 7.56 -15.72 3.72
C PRO A 151 8.72 -15.66 4.72
N THR A 152 9.39 -16.76 5.00
CA THR A 152 10.69 -16.71 5.67
C THR A 152 11.80 -16.29 4.70
N ASP A 153 12.98 -15.96 5.20
CA ASP A 153 14.14 -15.65 4.33
C ASP A 153 14.54 -16.85 3.45
N ASP A 154 14.41 -18.06 3.96
CA ASP A 154 14.69 -19.27 3.18
C ASP A 154 13.66 -19.45 2.06
N MET A 155 12.38 -19.14 2.30
CA MET A 155 11.36 -19.11 1.25
C MET A 155 11.65 -18.04 0.19
N LEU A 156 12.21 -16.89 0.59
CA LEU A 156 12.63 -15.87 -0.36
C LEU A 156 13.83 -16.33 -1.21
N LYS A 157 14.78 -17.06 -0.63
CA LYS A 157 15.92 -17.64 -1.36
C LYS A 157 15.45 -18.76 -2.30
N ASP A 158 14.58 -19.65 -1.84
CA ASP A 158 13.98 -20.71 -2.66
C ASP A 158 13.17 -20.14 -3.83
N ARG A 159 12.52 -18.98 -3.63
CA ARG A 159 11.85 -18.26 -4.71
C ARG A 159 12.80 -17.81 -5.81
N LEU A 160 14.06 -17.49 -5.51
CA LEU A 160 15.04 -17.13 -6.53
C LEU A 160 15.42 -18.33 -7.42
N GLY A 161 15.30 -19.55 -6.92
CA GLY A 161 15.60 -20.77 -7.66
C GLY A 161 17.10 -21.00 -7.83
N THR A 162 17.46 -21.83 -8.81
CA THR A 162 18.84 -22.25 -9.07
C THR A 162 19.40 -21.60 -10.33
N PRO A 163 20.68 -21.18 -10.37
CA PRO A 163 21.32 -20.66 -11.57
C PRO A 163 21.20 -21.60 -12.77
N THR A 164 20.97 -21.02 -13.95
CA THR A 164 20.87 -21.74 -15.23
C THR A 164 22.15 -21.58 -16.04
N GLY A 165 22.44 -22.56 -16.90
CA GLY A 165 23.59 -22.53 -17.79
C GLY A 165 23.72 -23.84 -18.57
N PRO A 166 24.66 -23.93 -19.52
CA PRO A 166 24.93 -25.17 -20.22
C PRO A 166 25.42 -26.22 -19.22
N LYS A 167 24.83 -27.41 -19.28
CA LYS A 167 25.11 -28.53 -18.37
C LYS A 167 25.91 -29.62 -19.09
N ASP A 168 26.71 -30.35 -18.34
CA ASP A 168 27.38 -31.55 -18.81
C ASP A 168 26.43 -32.76 -18.87
N VAL A 169 26.96 -33.93 -19.21
CA VAL A 169 26.19 -35.20 -19.28
C VAL A 169 25.64 -35.65 -17.93
N ASN A 170 26.17 -35.15 -16.82
CA ASN A 170 25.73 -35.47 -15.46
C ASN A 170 24.72 -34.43 -14.93
N GLY A 171 24.43 -33.38 -15.70
CA GLY A 171 23.54 -32.29 -15.30
C GLY A 171 24.21 -31.18 -14.50
N ASP A 172 25.53 -31.21 -14.34
CA ASP A 172 26.30 -30.17 -13.65
C ASP A 172 26.59 -29.00 -14.60
N LEU A 173 26.65 -27.77 -14.09
CA LEU A 173 26.99 -26.60 -14.91
C LEU A 173 28.42 -26.74 -15.48
N LEU A 174 28.55 -26.58 -16.79
CA LEU A 174 29.85 -26.51 -17.46
C LEU A 174 30.68 -25.38 -16.88
N LYS A 175 31.99 -25.59 -16.80
CA LYS A 175 32.93 -24.59 -16.30
C LYS A 175 33.57 -23.80 -17.45
N ASP A 176 34.00 -22.58 -17.18
CA ASP A 176 34.86 -21.79 -18.07
C ASP A 176 36.34 -22.19 -17.91
N ASP A 177 37.22 -21.53 -18.65
CA ASP A 177 38.66 -21.80 -18.67
C ASP A 177 39.33 -21.54 -17.31
N ASP A 178 38.71 -20.70 -16.47
CA ASP A 178 39.14 -20.38 -15.10
C ASP A 178 38.54 -21.35 -14.06
N GLY A 179 37.73 -22.32 -14.50
CA GLY A 179 37.10 -23.32 -13.64
C GLY A 179 35.81 -22.86 -12.95
N ASN A 180 35.26 -21.70 -13.31
CA ASN A 180 34.02 -21.15 -12.75
C ASN A 180 32.79 -21.64 -13.52
N PRO A 181 31.63 -21.83 -12.86
CA PRO A 181 30.40 -22.26 -13.54
C PRO A 181 29.94 -21.23 -14.58
N ARG A 182 29.71 -21.70 -15.81
CA ARG A 182 29.16 -20.90 -16.91
C ARG A 182 27.67 -20.68 -16.68
N ILE A 183 27.35 -19.53 -16.11
CA ILE A 183 25.98 -19.16 -15.75
C ILE A 183 25.40 -18.16 -16.76
N ALA A 184 24.16 -18.42 -17.18
CA ALA A 184 23.41 -17.55 -18.06
C ALA A 184 22.99 -16.27 -17.31
N ARG A 185 23.07 -15.13 -18.00
CA ARG A 185 22.76 -13.81 -17.44
C ARG A 185 21.74 -13.07 -18.28
N GLN A 186 20.87 -12.31 -17.62
CA GLN A 186 19.90 -11.42 -18.26
C GLN A 186 19.81 -10.10 -17.51
N GLY A 187 20.02 -9.00 -18.24
CA GLY A 187 19.91 -7.65 -17.67
C GLY A 187 20.90 -7.37 -16.52
N GLY A 188 22.07 -8.03 -16.53
CA GLY A 188 23.09 -7.90 -15.50
C GLY A 188 22.98 -8.87 -14.33
N TYR A 189 21.93 -9.70 -14.28
CA TYR A 189 21.71 -10.67 -13.19
C TYR A 189 21.71 -12.11 -13.69
N VAL A 190 21.86 -13.05 -12.76
CA VAL A 190 21.82 -14.49 -13.00
C VAL A 190 20.41 -14.92 -13.43
N GLN A 191 20.32 -15.66 -14.53
CA GLN A 191 19.09 -16.35 -14.91
C GLN A 191 18.93 -17.62 -14.07
N THR A 192 17.72 -17.86 -13.57
CA THR A 192 17.44 -19.00 -12.70
C THR A 192 16.21 -19.80 -13.12
N GLU A 193 16.19 -21.06 -12.72
CA GLU A 193 15.11 -22.02 -12.90
C GLU A 193 14.67 -22.63 -11.55
N ASN A 194 13.66 -23.50 -11.56
CA ASN A 194 13.19 -24.23 -10.37
C ASN A 194 12.81 -23.31 -9.19
N LYS A 195 12.28 -22.13 -9.52
CA LYS A 195 11.77 -21.15 -8.56
C LYS A 195 10.56 -21.72 -7.83
N ILE A 196 10.46 -21.44 -6.53
CA ILE A 196 9.35 -21.91 -5.69
C ILE A 196 8.47 -20.73 -5.29
N ASP A 197 7.16 -20.90 -5.40
CA ASP A 197 6.20 -19.91 -4.94
C ASP A 197 6.16 -19.89 -3.40
N PRO A 198 6.45 -18.77 -2.72
CA PRO A 198 6.37 -18.71 -1.26
C PRO A 198 4.98 -19.04 -0.69
N VAL A 199 3.92 -18.96 -1.50
CA VAL A 199 2.56 -19.37 -1.08
C VAL A 199 2.49 -20.82 -0.61
N HIS A 200 3.38 -21.70 -1.12
CA HIS A 200 3.44 -23.11 -0.71
C HIS A 200 3.84 -23.31 0.76
N GLY A 201 4.40 -22.27 1.39
CA GLY A 201 4.84 -22.31 2.78
C GLY A 201 6.23 -22.95 2.94
N PRO A 202 6.66 -23.16 4.20
CA PRO A 202 7.94 -23.77 4.50
C PRO A 202 8.00 -25.23 4.07
N ASN A 203 9.19 -25.72 3.75
CA ASN A 203 9.46 -27.10 3.33
C ASN A 203 8.61 -27.55 2.11
N ALA A 204 8.38 -26.62 1.16
CA ALA A 204 7.57 -26.88 -0.01
C ALA A 204 8.14 -28.02 -0.87
N LYS A 205 9.48 -28.09 -1.01
CA LYS A 205 10.17 -29.13 -1.78
C LYS A 205 9.86 -30.54 -1.24
N GLU A 206 9.98 -30.71 0.07
CA GLU A 206 9.75 -32.00 0.74
C GLU A 206 8.27 -32.39 0.71
N ARG A 207 7.38 -31.40 0.82
CA ARG A 207 5.92 -31.62 0.89
C ARG A 207 5.28 -31.86 -0.48
N LEU A 208 5.74 -31.17 -1.51
CA LEU A 208 5.09 -31.10 -2.83
C LEU A 208 5.91 -31.73 -3.95
N GLY A 209 7.21 -32.02 -3.74
CA GLY A 209 8.08 -32.53 -4.79
C GLY A 209 8.14 -31.59 -5.99
N GLU A 210 7.89 -32.11 -7.18
CA GLU A 210 7.89 -31.35 -8.44
C GLU A 210 6.86 -30.21 -8.46
N ASP A 211 5.72 -30.38 -7.76
CA ASP A 211 4.66 -29.37 -7.71
C ASP A 211 5.10 -28.11 -6.93
N ALA A 212 6.18 -28.19 -6.13
CA ALA A 212 6.76 -27.03 -5.45
C ALA A 212 7.21 -25.93 -6.43
N HIS A 213 7.53 -26.30 -7.67
CA HIS A 213 7.98 -25.37 -8.71
C HIS A 213 6.85 -24.74 -9.51
N LEU A 214 5.60 -25.10 -9.20
CA LEU A 214 4.42 -24.50 -9.81
C LEU A 214 3.96 -23.28 -9.01
N ASP A 215 3.40 -22.32 -9.70
CA ASP A 215 2.73 -21.16 -9.13
C ASP A 215 1.39 -21.61 -8.54
N ALA A 216 1.15 -21.26 -7.27
CA ALA A 216 0.01 -21.77 -6.51
C ALA A 216 -1.36 -21.34 -7.08
N GLU A 217 -1.41 -20.27 -7.89
CA GLU A 217 -2.63 -19.77 -8.52
C GLU A 217 -2.85 -20.41 -9.89
N THR A 218 -1.79 -20.46 -10.70
CA THR A 218 -1.93 -20.77 -12.13
C THR A 218 -1.57 -22.20 -12.49
N GLY A 219 -0.90 -22.96 -11.61
CA GLY A 219 -0.38 -24.29 -11.88
C GLY A 219 0.72 -24.32 -12.95
N LYS A 220 1.23 -23.16 -13.37
CA LYS A 220 2.36 -23.03 -14.31
C LYS A 220 3.66 -22.90 -13.54
N LYS A 221 4.81 -23.15 -14.17
CA LYS A 221 6.11 -22.89 -13.53
C LYS A 221 6.17 -21.48 -12.94
N HIS A 222 6.49 -21.39 -11.65
CA HIS A 222 6.57 -20.12 -10.96
C HIS A 222 7.67 -19.23 -11.55
N LYS A 223 7.42 -17.92 -11.57
CA LYS A 223 8.36 -16.91 -12.07
C LYS A 223 8.50 -15.80 -11.04
N CYS A 224 9.73 -15.36 -10.85
CA CYS A 224 10.09 -14.16 -10.13
C CYS A 224 11.21 -13.45 -10.90
N ASP A 225 11.33 -12.13 -10.71
CA ASP A 225 12.42 -11.33 -11.29
C ASP A 225 13.76 -11.68 -10.60
N SER A 226 14.81 -10.91 -10.91
CA SER A 226 16.14 -11.06 -10.29
C SER A 226 16.16 -10.85 -8.77
N PHE A 227 15.11 -10.24 -8.22
CA PHE A 227 14.98 -9.98 -6.79
C PHE A 227 13.80 -10.75 -6.19
N SER A 228 14.02 -11.29 -4.99
CA SER A 228 12.98 -11.87 -4.16
C SER A 228 12.84 -11.02 -2.91
N THR A 229 11.79 -10.20 -2.88
CA THR A 229 11.62 -9.15 -1.87
C THR A 229 10.33 -9.31 -1.08
N ALA A 230 10.32 -8.78 0.13
CA ALA A 230 9.19 -8.78 1.04
C ALA A 230 9.26 -7.58 1.98
N PHE A 231 8.16 -7.33 2.67
CA PHE A 231 8.13 -6.56 3.88
C PHE A 231 8.84 -7.34 4.99
N GLY A 232 9.45 -6.60 5.92
CA GLY A 232 10.14 -7.15 7.08
C GLY A 232 9.18 -7.91 8.00
N GLU A 233 9.76 -8.75 8.86
CA GLU A 233 8.96 -9.45 9.88
C GLU A 233 8.22 -8.45 10.77
N GLY A 234 6.96 -8.76 11.09
CA GLY A 234 6.11 -7.89 11.91
C GLY A 234 5.62 -6.61 11.23
N GLN A 235 5.91 -6.38 9.94
CA GLN A 235 5.50 -5.18 9.20
C GLN A 235 4.05 -5.23 8.67
N GLY A 236 3.15 -5.96 9.35
CA GLY A 236 1.76 -6.09 8.92
C GLY A 236 1.00 -4.76 8.89
N GLU A 237 1.28 -3.86 9.83
CA GLU A 237 0.72 -2.50 9.85
C GLU A 237 1.22 -1.67 8.66
N ALA A 238 2.52 -1.75 8.34
CA ALA A 238 3.09 -1.04 7.21
C ALA A 238 2.51 -1.55 5.88
N PHE A 239 2.35 -2.88 5.75
CA PHE A 239 1.70 -3.51 4.61
C PHE A 239 0.24 -3.05 4.47
N MET A 240 -0.52 -3.02 5.57
CA MET A 240 -1.89 -2.53 5.58
C MET A 240 -2.00 -1.08 5.09
N HIS A 241 -1.17 -0.17 5.62
CA HIS A 241 -1.20 1.23 5.21
C HIS A 241 -0.74 1.45 3.77
N ALA A 242 0.22 0.64 3.28
CA ALA A 242 0.62 0.64 1.89
C ALA A 242 -0.52 0.19 0.96
N ASP A 243 -1.28 -0.85 1.32
CA ASP A 243 -2.50 -1.25 0.58
C ASP A 243 -3.54 -0.14 0.56
N GLU A 244 -3.83 0.47 1.72
CA GLU A 244 -4.81 1.54 1.83
C GLU A 244 -4.43 2.75 0.96
N HIS A 245 -3.17 3.16 1.00
CA HIS A 245 -2.64 4.22 0.15
C HIS A 245 -2.79 3.88 -1.33
N ALA A 246 -2.31 2.70 -1.74
CA ALA A 246 -2.29 2.30 -3.14
C ALA A 246 -3.70 2.17 -3.72
N ARG A 247 -4.63 1.61 -2.93
CA ARG A 247 -6.04 1.48 -3.29
C ARG A 247 -6.71 2.83 -3.52
N GLY A 248 -6.37 3.85 -2.72
CA GLY A 248 -6.83 5.22 -2.90
C GLY A 248 -6.28 5.92 -4.14
N ARG A 249 -5.29 5.33 -4.83
CA ARG A 249 -4.64 5.87 -6.04
C ARG A 249 -5.03 5.14 -7.32
N ILE A 250 -5.89 4.12 -7.25
CA ILE A 250 -6.40 3.45 -8.46
C ILE A 250 -7.25 4.46 -9.25
N ASP A 251 -6.79 4.84 -10.43
CA ASP A 251 -7.41 5.87 -11.29
C ASP A 251 -7.68 5.29 -12.68
N GLY A 252 -8.65 4.38 -12.77
CA GLY A 252 -9.17 3.83 -14.03
C GLY A 252 -8.07 3.45 -15.03
N ASP A 253 -8.16 3.99 -16.24
CA ASP A 253 -7.21 3.70 -17.32
C ASP A 253 -5.78 4.18 -17.03
N ARG A 254 -5.56 5.14 -16.13
CA ARG A 254 -4.20 5.65 -15.83
C ARG A 254 -3.37 4.63 -15.06
N THR A 255 -4.00 3.81 -14.24
CA THR A 255 -3.33 2.75 -13.49
C THR A 255 -3.54 1.38 -14.13
N ARG A 256 -4.31 1.26 -15.21
CA ARG A 256 -4.57 -0.03 -15.87
C ARG A 256 -3.33 -0.54 -16.60
N MET A 257 -2.96 -1.78 -16.33
CA MET A 257 -1.86 -2.45 -17.03
C MET A 257 -2.23 -2.71 -18.50
N PRO A 258 -1.29 -2.57 -19.45
CA PRO A 258 -1.54 -2.91 -20.85
C PRO A 258 -1.98 -4.37 -21.01
N ASN A 259 -2.99 -4.60 -21.85
CA ASN A 259 -3.56 -5.93 -22.14
C ASN A 259 -4.07 -6.69 -20.90
N SER A 260 -4.46 -5.98 -19.84
CA SER A 260 -5.00 -6.58 -18.62
C SER A 260 -6.13 -5.74 -18.05
N ASN A 261 -7.02 -6.38 -17.28
CA ASN A 261 -7.96 -5.70 -16.41
C ASN A 261 -7.35 -5.32 -15.05
N ARG A 262 -6.07 -5.66 -14.82
CA ARG A 262 -5.35 -5.34 -13.58
C ARG A 262 -4.89 -3.89 -13.56
N HIS A 263 -4.76 -3.35 -12.35
CA HIS A 263 -4.23 -2.02 -12.10
C HIS A 263 -2.90 -2.12 -11.35
N GLU A 264 -1.90 -1.38 -11.79
CA GLU A 264 -0.61 -1.23 -11.13
C GLU A 264 -0.51 0.17 -10.50
N VAL A 265 -0.14 0.22 -9.23
CA VAL A 265 0.15 1.45 -8.50
C VAL A 265 1.57 1.34 -7.97
N VAL A 266 2.43 2.26 -8.39
CA VAL A 266 3.83 2.36 -7.94
C VAL A 266 4.02 3.68 -7.22
N PHE A 267 4.51 3.64 -5.99
CA PHE A 267 4.65 4.80 -5.10
C PHE A 267 5.87 4.65 -4.20
N SER A 268 6.29 5.74 -3.57
CA SER A 268 7.44 5.73 -2.66
C SER A 268 6.97 5.37 -1.24
N PRO A 269 7.78 4.70 -0.41
CA PRO A 269 7.43 4.39 0.98
C PRO A 269 6.96 5.62 1.78
N GLU A 270 7.53 6.79 1.49
CA GLU A 270 7.21 8.05 2.15
C GLU A 270 5.78 8.53 1.87
N ASP A 271 5.21 8.16 0.71
CA ASP A 271 3.83 8.50 0.35
C ASP A 271 2.82 7.78 1.25
N ALA A 272 3.16 6.58 1.75
CA ALA A 272 2.31 5.78 2.62
C ALA A 272 2.60 5.98 4.11
N TRP A 273 3.86 6.21 4.49
CA TRP A 273 4.29 6.18 5.90
C TRP A 273 4.85 7.51 6.42
N GLY A 274 4.89 8.54 5.59
CA GLY A 274 5.47 9.83 5.91
C GLY A 274 6.97 9.92 5.63
N PRO A 275 7.58 11.11 5.78
CA PRO A 275 8.97 11.34 5.41
C PRO A 275 9.94 10.56 6.28
N GLY A 276 11.01 10.03 5.67
CA GLY A 276 12.08 9.34 6.38
C GLY A 276 12.62 8.14 5.62
N ASP A 277 13.67 7.51 6.15
CA ASP A 277 14.18 6.24 5.61
C ASP A 277 13.33 5.07 6.12
N HIS A 278 12.81 4.28 5.18
CA HIS A 278 11.96 3.11 5.44
C HIS A 278 12.59 1.81 4.96
N SER A 279 13.86 1.81 4.55
CA SER A 279 14.61 0.63 4.10
C SER A 279 14.52 -0.54 5.08
N HIS A 280 14.59 -0.26 6.38
CA HIS A 280 14.48 -1.23 7.48
C HIS A 280 13.13 -1.98 7.53
N ARG A 281 12.10 -1.50 6.82
CA ARG A 281 10.79 -2.16 6.74
C ARG A 281 10.73 -3.22 5.65
N PHE A 282 11.78 -3.36 4.85
CA PHE A 282 11.88 -4.32 3.78
C PHE A 282 12.99 -5.31 4.02
N ARG A 283 12.90 -6.44 3.32
CA ARG A 283 13.94 -7.44 3.23
C ARG A 283 13.87 -8.13 1.88
N GLY A 284 14.97 -8.72 1.46
CA GLY A 284 15.00 -9.43 0.21
C GLY A 284 16.40 -9.85 -0.16
N PHE A 285 16.46 -10.72 -1.16
CA PHE A 285 17.69 -11.30 -1.63
C PHE A 285 17.76 -11.27 -3.16
N TYR A 286 18.98 -11.29 -3.67
CA TYR A 286 19.30 -11.61 -5.05
C TYR A 286 20.51 -12.55 -5.08
N ILE A 287 20.74 -13.22 -6.21
CA ILE A 287 21.96 -13.99 -6.42
C ILE A 287 23.04 -13.02 -6.88
N ASP A 288 24.19 -13.03 -6.19
CA ASP A 288 25.36 -12.24 -6.55
C ASP A 288 25.67 -12.45 -8.04
N PRO A 289 25.56 -11.41 -8.89
CA PRO A 289 25.77 -11.59 -10.30
C PRO A 289 27.22 -11.96 -10.58
N ASP A 290 28.18 -11.36 -9.88
CA ASP A 290 29.60 -11.56 -10.17
C ASP A 290 30.11 -12.89 -9.61
N ASN A 291 29.64 -13.28 -8.43
CA ASN A 291 30.05 -14.52 -7.76
C ASN A 291 28.83 -15.37 -7.35
N PRO A 292 28.06 -15.93 -8.29
CA PRO A 292 26.75 -16.53 -8.00
C PRO A 292 26.79 -17.81 -7.16
N MET A 293 27.95 -18.46 -7.05
CA MET A 293 28.16 -19.69 -6.31
C MET A 293 29.29 -19.52 -5.30
N ASN A 294 29.09 -20.00 -4.08
CA ASN A 294 30.11 -20.08 -3.04
C ASN A 294 31.08 -21.25 -3.30
N PRO A 295 32.26 -21.28 -2.65
CA PRO A 295 33.22 -22.40 -2.79
C PRO A 295 32.68 -23.77 -2.40
N ASP A 296 31.67 -23.82 -1.52
CA ASP A 296 30.98 -25.04 -1.10
C ASP A 296 29.86 -25.48 -2.07
N LYS A 297 29.75 -24.82 -3.23
CA LYS A 297 28.69 -24.99 -4.24
C LYS A 297 27.29 -24.57 -3.78
N SER A 298 27.14 -23.88 -2.65
CA SER A 298 25.89 -23.22 -2.31
C SER A 298 25.71 -21.94 -3.14
N ILE A 299 24.47 -21.49 -3.32
CA ILE A 299 24.18 -20.24 -4.03
C ILE A 299 24.59 -19.05 -3.15
N ASN A 300 25.32 -18.09 -3.74
CA ASN A 300 25.71 -16.87 -3.05
C ASN A 300 24.58 -15.83 -3.14
N TYR A 301 23.77 -15.78 -2.09
CA TYR A 301 22.72 -14.78 -1.94
C TYR A 301 23.24 -13.51 -1.28
N LYS A 302 22.91 -12.36 -1.85
CA LYS A 302 23.18 -11.03 -1.29
C LYS A 302 21.87 -10.39 -0.81
N PRO A 303 21.88 -9.70 0.35
CA PRO A 303 20.73 -8.91 0.77
C PRO A 303 20.53 -7.74 -0.19
N VAL A 304 19.27 -7.40 -0.45
CA VAL A 304 18.89 -6.27 -1.29
C VAL A 304 19.09 -4.95 -0.55
N ASP A 305 19.72 -3.98 -1.21
CA ASP A 305 19.70 -2.58 -0.83
C ASP A 305 18.38 -1.94 -1.31
N PHE A 306 17.58 -1.48 -0.34
CA PHE A 306 16.29 -0.85 -0.56
C PHE A 306 16.36 0.68 -0.63
N GLN A 307 17.56 1.27 -0.77
CA GLN A 307 17.71 2.69 -1.02
C GLN A 307 16.91 3.09 -2.27
N GLN A 308 16.01 4.08 -2.09
CA GLN A 308 15.08 4.56 -3.12
C GLN A 308 14.17 3.48 -3.72
N ALA A 309 13.97 2.36 -3.03
CA ALA A 309 13.02 1.35 -3.44
C ALA A 309 11.59 1.93 -3.45
N LYS A 310 10.79 1.49 -4.42
CA LYS A 310 9.37 1.83 -4.51
C LYS A 310 8.53 0.66 -4.01
N ILE A 311 7.26 0.89 -3.72
CA ILE A 311 6.29 -0.18 -3.50
C ILE A 311 5.44 -0.30 -4.76
N LYS A 312 5.34 -1.52 -5.28
CA LYS A 312 4.48 -1.87 -6.41
C LYS A 312 3.31 -2.71 -5.88
N ALA A 313 2.10 -2.23 -6.09
CA ALA A 313 0.87 -2.92 -5.76
C ALA A 313 0.05 -3.21 -7.02
N ILE A 314 -0.40 -4.45 -7.17
CA ILE A 314 -1.20 -4.90 -8.31
C ILE A 314 -2.57 -5.32 -7.81
N TYR A 315 -3.60 -4.75 -8.43
CA TYR A 315 -5.00 -4.98 -8.11
C TYR A 315 -5.74 -5.60 -9.29
N ALA A 316 -6.73 -6.43 -9.01
CA ALA A 316 -7.69 -6.92 -10.01
C ALA A 316 -9.11 -6.45 -9.62
N PRO A 317 -10.03 -6.26 -10.58
CA PRO A 317 -11.43 -6.02 -10.27
C PRO A 317 -11.99 -7.19 -9.44
N ASP A 318 -12.80 -6.89 -8.43
CA ASP A 318 -13.41 -7.90 -7.57
C ASP A 318 -14.77 -8.43 -8.09
N GLY A 319 -15.28 -7.83 -9.18
CA GLY A 319 -16.58 -8.15 -9.77
C GLY A 319 -17.77 -7.38 -9.18
N ASN A 320 -17.58 -6.65 -8.08
CA ASN A 320 -18.60 -5.87 -7.37
C ASN A 320 -18.37 -4.35 -7.48
N GLY A 321 -17.55 -3.92 -8.43
CA GLY A 321 -17.17 -2.51 -8.61
C GLY A 321 -16.01 -2.06 -7.72
N GLY A 322 -15.41 -2.97 -6.96
CA GLY A 322 -14.19 -2.72 -6.19
C GLY A 322 -12.97 -3.42 -6.80
N HIS A 323 -11.90 -3.45 -6.01
CA HIS A 323 -10.63 -4.06 -6.39
C HIS A 323 -10.16 -5.00 -5.29
N LYS A 324 -9.56 -6.12 -5.66
CA LYS A 324 -8.87 -7.03 -4.74
C LYS A 324 -7.37 -6.94 -4.94
N LEU A 325 -6.60 -7.01 -3.85
CA LEU A 325 -5.14 -7.00 -3.92
C LEU A 325 -4.65 -8.34 -4.46
N VAL A 326 -3.99 -8.34 -5.62
CA VAL A 326 -3.38 -9.55 -6.20
C VAL A 326 -2.02 -9.78 -5.56
N THR A 327 -1.16 -8.75 -5.58
CA THR A 327 0.16 -8.79 -4.95
C THR A 327 0.65 -7.37 -4.64
N MET A 328 1.54 -7.24 -3.65
CA MET A 328 2.24 -5.99 -3.36
C MET A 328 3.63 -6.29 -2.81
N PHE A 329 4.65 -5.60 -3.32
CA PHE A 329 6.04 -5.84 -2.95
C PHE A 329 6.93 -4.62 -3.12
N PRO A 330 8.04 -4.53 -2.36
CA PRO A 330 9.04 -3.51 -2.60
C PRO A 330 9.86 -3.84 -3.86
N GLU A 331 9.96 -2.88 -4.76
CA GLU A 331 10.73 -2.92 -5.99
C GLU A 331 12.06 -2.16 -5.80
N PRO A 332 13.19 -2.87 -5.65
CA PRO A 332 14.48 -2.24 -5.43
C PRO A 332 15.04 -1.63 -6.71
N VAL A 333 15.95 -0.67 -6.53
CA VAL A 333 16.62 -0.03 -7.66
C VAL A 333 17.88 -0.83 -8.02
N ARG A 334 17.95 -1.28 -9.28
CA ARG A 334 19.04 -2.14 -9.78
C ARG A 334 20.44 -1.54 -9.63
N VAL A 335 20.61 -0.22 -9.66
CA VAL A 335 21.95 0.40 -9.58
C VAL A 335 22.63 0.21 -8.22
N PHE A 336 21.86 0.04 -7.14
CA PHE A 336 22.39 -0.19 -5.79
C PHE A 336 22.63 -1.68 -5.49
N ASN A 337 22.29 -2.57 -6.43
CA ASN A 337 22.29 -4.02 -6.22
C ASN A 337 23.04 -4.73 -7.37
N ARG A 338 24.32 -4.43 -7.54
CA ARG A 338 25.16 -5.08 -8.57
C ARG A 338 26.36 -5.75 -7.96
#